data_AF-M1A987-F1
#
_entry.id   AF-M1A987-F1
#
_cell.length_a   1.000
_cell.length_b   1.000
_cell.length_c   1.000
_cell.angle_alpha   90.00
_cell.angle_beta   90.00
_cell.angle_gamma   90.00
#
_symmetry.space_group_name_H-M   'P 1'
#
loop_
_entity.id
_entity.type
_entity.pdbx_description
1 polymer ?
#
loop_
_entity_poly.entity_id
_entity_poly.type
_entity_poly.pdbx_seq_one_letter_code
_entity_poly.pdbx_strand_id
1 'polypeptide(L)'
;MAMPSFPPLLLLSWFLFAHFFCLVVIAERSTYIVHLDKSLMPNMFASHHHWHSSTIESIKIVNPALLNSHHPVPKLLYSYDNVFHGFSAVLSKDELEALKKSTGFISAYKDRSVEAHTTHTSEYLKLNPSSGLWPASGFGQDVVIGVLDSGVWPESASFRDDGMPEIPKKWKGICRPGMEFNTSLCNKKLIGANYFNKGLLASNPDVNISMNSARDTGGHGTHVASIAAGNFVKGASYFGYAPGTAKGVAPRARLAVYKFSFDEGNVASDLIAAMDQAVADGVDMICISYGWRFIPLYEDTIAIAAFGAMAKGVLVSASAGNLGPGMGSLNNGVPWIFTVASGHTDRWFSGTLTLGNGLKIRGWSLFPARAIIDDWPVIYNKTVSACDSAELLAQVPDAGRSIIICRKSADAEEVASQMRSVAEARLGAAIFISNDPAVLRSTEFPNPGVVITPKEGKQVLSYVSTNTEPKASISFLETHLDSKPAPVVSASSARGPS
;
A
#
# COMPACT_ATOMS: atom_id res chain seq x y z
N MET A 1 6.79 58.72 53.27
CA MET A 1 7.14 57.76 54.34
C MET A 1 6.02 56.72 54.38
N ALA A 2 6.37 55.46 54.10
CA ALA A 2 5.69 54.15 54.30
C ALA A 2 4.15 53.96 54.17
N MET A 3 3.78 52.85 53.50
CA MET A 3 2.44 52.27 53.33
C MET A 3 1.77 51.83 54.65
N PRO A 4 0.45 51.57 54.61
CA PRO A 4 -0.04 50.24 55.02
C PRO A 4 -1.20 49.64 54.19
N SER A 5 -1.32 48.32 54.38
CA SER A 5 -2.15 47.26 53.78
C SER A 5 -3.62 47.18 54.22
N PHE A 6 -4.52 46.66 53.35
CA PHE A 6 -5.87 46.13 53.66
C PHE A 6 -6.30 45.03 52.62
N PRO A 7 -7.30 44.14 52.88
CA PRO A 7 -7.06 42.70 53.13
C PRO A 7 -8.09 41.79 52.35
N PRO A 8 -8.37 40.50 52.69
CA PRO A 8 -8.51 39.39 51.73
C PRO A 8 -9.96 39.04 51.34
N LEU A 9 -10.94 39.94 51.56
CA LEU A 9 -12.37 39.62 51.41
C LEU A 9 -12.87 39.60 49.95
N LEU A 10 -12.12 40.19 49.01
CA LEU A 10 -12.45 40.18 47.58
C LEU A 10 -12.12 38.84 46.89
N LEU A 11 -11.34 37.96 47.52
CA LEU A 11 -11.01 36.64 47.00
C LEU A 11 -12.13 35.60 47.26
N LEU A 12 -12.96 35.78 48.29
CA LEU A 12 -13.99 34.80 48.66
C LEU A 12 -15.22 34.85 47.74
N SER A 13 -15.56 36.00 47.15
CA SER A 13 -16.74 36.14 46.28
C SER A 13 -16.53 35.53 44.89
N TRP A 14 -15.29 35.49 44.40
CA TRP A 14 -14.91 34.80 43.16
C TRP A 14 -14.95 33.28 43.30
N PHE A 15 -14.68 32.74 44.50
CA PHE A 15 -14.77 31.29 44.76
C PHE A 15 -16.22 30.78 44.80
N LEU A 16 -17.17 31.60 45.26
CA LEU A 16 -18.60 31.25 45.29
C LEU A 16 -19.27 31.34 43.90
N PHE A 17 -18.82 32.26 43.04
CA PHE A 17 -19.32 32.34 41.66
C PHE A 17 -18.77 31.21 40.77
N ALA A 18 -17.57 30.69 41.06
CA ALA A 18 -16.99 29.54 40.38
C ALA A 18 -17.67 28.20 40.75
N HIS A 19 -18.35 28.10 41.90
CA HIS A 19 -19.12 26.91 42.28
C HIS A 19 -20.49 26.83 41.58
N PHE A 20 -21.02 27.93 41.06
CA PHE A 20 -22.32 27.94 40.36
C PHE A 20 -22.24 27.51 38.89
N PHE A 21 -21.03 27.40 38.33
CA PHE A 21 -20.79 26.89 36.97
C PHE A 21 -20.31 25.43 36.93
N CYS A 22 -20.48 24.69 38.02
CA CYS A 22 -20.22 23.25 38.04
C CYS A 22 -21.50 22.45 37.77
N LEU A 23 -21.48 21.81 36.60
CA LEU A 23 -22.15 20.54 36.28
C LEU A 23 -23.64 20.59 35.81
N VAL A 24 -23.83 20.94 34.55
CA VAL A 24 -24.65 20.09 33.66
C VAL A 24 -23.67 19.36 32.73
N VAL A 25 -23.07 18.27 33.22
CA VAL A 25 -22.30 17.37 32.36
C VAL A 25 -23.28 16.39 31.75
N ILE A 26 -23.55 16.55 30.46
CA ILE A 26 -24.22 15.51 29.68
C ILE A 26 -23.25 14.32 29.63
N ALA A 27 -23.65 13.17 30.17
CA ALA A 27 -22.82 11.98 30.15
C ALA A 27 -22.51 11.56 28.71
N GLU A 28 -21.22 11.59 28.33
CA GLU A 28 -20.75 11.18 27.01
C GLU A 28 -21.02 9.68 26.82
N ARG A 29 -21.82 9.33 25.81
CA ARG A 29 -22.20 7.94 25.50
C ARG A 29 -21.32 7.40 24.37
N SER A 30 -21.08 6.10 24.37
CA SER A 30 -20.30 5.42 23.34
C SER A 30 -20.92 4.07 23.01
N THR A 31 -20.67 3.57 21.80
CA THR A 31 -21.04 2.20 21.44
C THR A 31 -20.02 1.24 22.03
N TYR A 32 -20.51 0.17 22.66
CA TYR A 32 -19.69 -0.90 23.22
C TYR A 32 -20.10 -2.23 22.62
N ILE A 33 -19.12 -3.10 22.40
CA ILE A 33 -19.32 -4.52 22.13
C ILE A 33 -19.12 -5.26 23.45
N VAL A 34 -20.13 -6.03 23.85
CA VAL A 34 -20.25 -6.70 25.14
C VAL A 34 -20.29 -8.20 24.91
N HIS A 35 -19.43 -8.94 25.61
CA HIS A 35 -19.35 -10.40 25.55
C HIS A 35 -20.03 -11.00 26.78
N LEU A 36 -20.90 -11.97 26.54
CA LEU A 36 -21.59 -12.73 27.58
C LEU A 36 -21.27 -14.23 27.49
N ASP A 37 -21.24 -14.89 28.63
CA ASP A 37 -21.14 -16.35 28.71
C ASP A 37 -22.48 -16.97 28.33
N LYS A 38 -22.52 -17.65 27.17
CA LYS A 38 -23.71 -18.33 26.66
C LYS A 38 -24.35 -19.28 27.66
N SER A 39 -23.53 -20.01 28.42
CA SER A 39 -23.97 -21.07 29.32
C SER A 39 -24.76 -20.54 30.53
N LEU A 40 -24.61 -19.25 30.82
CA LEU A 40 -25.27 -18.58 31.92
C LEU A 40 -26.59 -17.89 31.51
N MET A 41 -27.08 -18.10 30.28
CA MET A 41 -28.40 -17.63 29.87
C MET A 41 -29.48 -18.27 30.75
N PRO A 42 -30.29 -17.48 31.49
CA PRO A 42 -31.35 -18.05 32.31
C PRO A 42 -32.40 -18.77 31.45
N ASN A 43 -32.81 -19.97 31.87
CA ASN A 43 -33.79 -20.82 31.17
C ASN A 43 -35.16 -20.15 30.94
N MET A 44 -35.45 -19.06 31.64
CA MET A 44 -36.68 -18.27 31.47
C MET A 44 -36.70 -17.42 30.19
N PHE A 45 -35.56 -17.20 29.53
CA PHE A 45 -35.51 -16.44 28.28
C PHE A 45 -35.68 -17.35 27.06
N ALA A 46 -36.60 -16.97 26.17
CA ALA A 46 -36.90 -17.71 24.95
C ALA A 46 -35.80 -17.61 23.88
N SER A 47 -34.92 -16.60 23.93
CA SER A 47 -33.74 -16.49 23.06
C SER A 47 -32.67 -15.56 23.66
N HIS A 48 -31.45 -15.67 23.15
CA HIS A 48 -30.34 -14.78 23.52
C HIS A 48 -30.67 -13.30 23.29
N HIS A 49 -31.40 -12.98 22.22
CA HIS A 49 -31.86 -11.60 21.99
C HIS A 49 -32.77 -11.07 23.10
N HIS A 50 -33.72 -11.88 23.60
CA HIS A 50 -34.58 -11.49 24.72
C HIS A 50 -33.79 -11.32 26.01
N TRP A 51 -32.85 -12.21 26.28
CA TRP A 51 -31.94 -12.10 27.43
C TRP A 51 -31.09 -10.82 27.37
N HIS A 52 -30.49 -10.51 26.21
CA HIS A 52 -29.69 -9.30 26.04
C HIS A 52 -30.53 -8.02 26.17
N SER A 53 -31.76 -8.03 25.62
CA SER A 53 -32.70 -6.91 25.72
C SER A 53 -33.10 -6.64 27.17
N SER A 54 -33.45 -7.70 27.91
CA SER A 54 -33.77 -7.63 29.33
C SER A 54 -32.57 -7.17 30.18
N THR A 55 -31.35 -7.58 29.81
CA THR A 55 -30.10 -7.14 30.46
C THR A 55 -29.88 -5.64 30.27
N ILE A 56 -30.17 -5.08 29.09
CA ILE A 56 -30.11 -3.64 28.86
C ILE A 56 -31.24 -2.89 29.59
N GLU A 57 -32.43 -3.47 29.68
CA GLU A 57 -33.55 -2.87 30.40
C GLU A 57 -33.35 -2.85 31.91
N SER A 58 -32.73 -3.87 32.51
CA SER A 58 -32.44 -3.87 33.95
C SER A 58 -31.49 -2.74 34.35
N ILE A 59 -30.56 -2.37 33.47
CA ILE A 59 -29.66 -1.22 33.67
C ILE A 59 -30.42 0.11 33.65
N LYS A 60 -31.55 0.21 32.94
CA LYS A 60 -32.42 1.39 32.97
C LYS A 60 -33.07 1.62 34.35
N ILE A 61 -33.32 0.54 35.10
CA ILE A 61 -34.08 0.57 36.36
C ILE A 61 -33.19 0.92 37.56
N VAL A 62 -31.89 0.60 37.52
CA VAL A 62 -30.94 0.78 38.64
C VAL A 62 -30.55 2.24 38.89
N ASN A 63 -30.89 3.18 37.99
CA ASN A 63 -30.68 4.63 38.17
C ASN A 63 -31.99 5.43 38.01
N PRO A 64 -32.82 5.56 39.07
CA PRO A 64 -34.10 6.28 39.00
C PRO A 64 -33.96 7.79 38.74
N ALA A 65 -32.76 8.36 38.91
CA ALA A 65 -32.47 9.76 38.60
C ALA A 65 -32.53 10.09 37.09
N LEU A 66 -32.63 9.09 36.21
CA LEU A 66 -32.68 9.25 34.75
C LEU A 66 -34.10 9.23 34.16
N LEU A 67 -35.15 9.04 34.97
CA LEU A 67 -36.53 8.97 34.46
C LEU A 67 -37.22 10.33 34.30
N ASN A 68 -36.65 11.42 34.84
CA ASN A 68 -37.28 12.76 34.86
C ASN A 68 -36.56 13.83 34.01
N SER A 69 -35.71 13.44 33.08
CA SER A 69 -35.08 14.38 32.13
C SER A 69 -34.88 13.73 30.77
N HIS A 70 -34.88 14.53 29.70
CA HIS A 70 -34.70 14.12 28.29
C HIS A 70 -33.32 13.51 27.97
N HIS A 71 -32.74 12.69 28.86
CA HIS A 71 -31.46 12.04 28.65
C HIS A 71 -31.60 10.76 27.80
N PRO A 72 -30.64 10.49 26.90
CA PRO A 72 -30.67 9.28 26.08
C PRO A 72 -30.48 8.02 26.94
N VAL A 73 -31.40 7.06 26.80
CA VAL A 73 -31.39 5.76 27.51
C VAL A 73 -30.43 4.74 26.87
N PRO A 74 -29.95 3.73 27.62
CA PRO A 74 -29.20 2.62 27.05
C PRO A 74 -30.04 1.90 26.00
N LYS A 75 -29.42 1.68 24.84
CA LYS A 75 -30.06 1.12 23.65
C LYS A 75 -29.27 -0.08 23.16
N LEU A 76 -29.91 -1.24 23.12
CA LEU A 76 -29.41 -2.41 22.43
C LEU A 76 -29.38 -2.12 20.91
N LEU A 77 -28.25 -2.40 20.27
CA LEU A 77 -28.09 -2.26 18.83
C LEU A 77 -28.28 -3.60 18.12
N TYR A 78 -27.48 -4.61 18.49
CA TYR A 78 -27.54 -5.95 17.90
C TYR A 78 -27.22 -7.02 18.94
N SER A 79 -27.81 -8.20 18.76
CA SER A 79 -27.45 -9.42 19.49
C SER A 79 -26.71 -10.40 18.58
N TYR A 80 -25.63 -10.98 19.09
CA TYR A 80 -24.80 -11.94 18.39
C TYR A 80 -24.92 -13.31 19.08
N ASP A 81 -25.26 -14.35 18.30
CA ASP A 81 -25.44 -15.72 18.81
C ASP A 81 -24.76 -16.80 17.95
N ASN A 82 -24.18 -16.43 16.81
CA ASN A 82 -23.54 -17.38 15.89
C ASN A 82 -22.01 -17.23 15.82
N VAL A 83 -21.50 -15.99 15.91
CA VAL A 83 -20.07 -15.67 15.70
C VAL A 83 -19.31 -15.42 17.00
N PHE A 84 -20.01 -14.94 18.03
CA PHE A 84 -19.65 -14.95 19.45
C PHE A 84 -20.94 -14.65 20.22
N HIS A 85 -20.95 -14.89 21.54
CA HIS A 85 -22.12 -14.66 22.38
C HIS A 85 -22.03 -13.33 23.09
N GLY A 86 -22.99 -12.44 22.79
CA GLY A 86 -22.98 -11.08 23.33
C GLY A 86 -23.82 -10.12 22.51
N PHE A 87 -23.63 -8.82 22.74
CA PHE A 87 -24.40 -7.78 22.07
C PHE A 87 -23.61 -6.48 21.90
N SER A 88 -24.08 -5.60 21.02
CA SER A 88 -23.62 -4.21 20.95
C SER A 88 -24.67 -3.26 21.49
N ALA A 89 -24.26 -2.26 22.25
CA ALA A 89 -25.17 -1.29 22.87
C ALA A 89 -24.53 0.09 23.00
N VAL A 90 -25.37 1.14 22.99
CA VAL A 90 -24.96 2.50 23.31
C VAL A 90 -25.11 2.74 24.80
N LEU A 91 -23.98 2.92 25.50
CA LEU A 91 -23.91 3.01 26.96
C LEU A 91 -23.16 4.28 27.39
N SER A 92 -23.52 4.84 28.54
CA SER A 92 -22.65 5.76 29.28
C SER A 92 -21.59 4.97 30.06
N LYS A 93 -20.59 5.67 30.62
CA LYS A 93 -19.58 5.01 31.48
C LYS A 93 -20.20 4.37 32.71
N ASP A 94 -21.14 5.04 33.37
CA ASP A 94 -21.77 4.53 34.60
C ASP A 94 -22.66 3.31 34.32
N GLU A 95 -23.35 3.31 33.18
CA GLU A 95 -24.15 2.16 32.75
C GLU A 95 -23.29 0.98 32.31
N LEU A 96 -22.11 1.22 31.74
CA LEU A 96 -21.13 0.18 31.45
C LEU A 96 -20.62 -0.47 32.75
N GLU A 97 -20.35 0.32 33.80
CA GLU A 97 -19.95 -0.21 35.11
C GLU A 97 -21.10 -0.99 35.78
N ALA A 98 -22.34 -0.55 35.62
CA ALA A 98 -23.50 -1.32 36.05
C ALA A 98 -23.62 -2.65 35.28
N LEU A 99 -23.42 -2.62 33.96
CA LEU A 99 -23.46 -3.80 33.10
C LEU A 99 -22.40 -4.85 33.47
N LYS A 100 -21.21 -4.43 33.90
CA LYS A 100 -20.14 -5.35 34.36
C LYS A 100 -20.57 -6.25 35.52
N LYS A 101 -21.60 -5.86 36.26
CA LYS A 101 -22.15 -6.63 37.39
C LYS A 101 -23.27 -7.59 36.97
N SER A 102 -23.67 -7.60 35.69
CA SER A 102 -24.72 -8.50 35.20
C SER A 102 -24.25 -9.94 35.09
N THR A 103 -25.17 -10.88 35.32
CA THR A 103 -24.89 -12.31 35.22
C THR A 103 -24.45 -12.67 33.80
N GLY A 104 -23.31 -13.36 33.71
CA GLY A 104 -22.74 -13.77 32.42
C GLY A 104 -21.85 -12.73 31.77
N PHE A 105 -21.66 -11.53 32.34
CA PHE A 105 -20.74 -10.55 31.77
C PHE A 105 -19.29 -11.07 31.77
N ILE A 106 -18.64 -11.06 30.60
CA ILE A 106 -17.23 -11.44 30.45
C ILE A 106 -16.38 -10.19 30.27
N SER A 107 -16.69 -9.40 29.25
CA SER A 107 -15.91 -8.20 28.91
C SER A 107 -16.74 -7.23 28.07
N ALA A 108 -16.31 -5.98 28.05
CA ALA A 108 -16.84 -4.99 27.13
C ALA A 108 -15.76 -4.02 26.72
N TYR A 109 -15.78 -3.63 25.45
CA TYR A 109 -14.85 -2.66 24.90
C TYR A 109 -15.58 -1.73 23.95
N LYS A 110 -15.10 -0.48 23.89
CA LYS A 110 -15.65 0.54 23.01
C LYS A 110 -15.49 0.09 21.56
N ASP A 111 -16.54 0.22 20.78
CA ASP A 111 -16.57 -0.08 19.36
C ASP A 111 -15.57 0.81 18.60
N ARG A 112 -14.92 0.26 17.57
CA ARG A 112 -13.82 0.92 16.84
C ARG A 112 -14.03 0.76 15.34
N SER A 113 -13.64 1.77 14.56
CA SER A 113 -13.59 1.68 13.10
C SER A 113 -12.53 0.68 12.61
N VAL A 114 -12.75 0.10 11.42
CA VAL A 114 -11.88 -0.91 10.77
C VAL A 114 -11.60 -0.46 9.32
N GLU A 115 -10.36 -0.49 8.84
CA GLU A 115 -10.01 -0.02 7.48
C GLU A 115 -8.92 -0.82 6.70
N ALA A 116 -8.92 -0.67 5.36
CA ALA A 116 -8.44 -1.62 4.33
C ALA A 116 -7.15 -1.23 3.49
N HIS A 117 -6.88 -1.88 2.32
CA HIS A 117 -5.66 -2.58 1.69
C HIS A 117 -4.51 -1.82 0.97
N THR A 118 -3.51 -2.53 0.37
CA THR A 118 -2.32 -2.01 -0.40
C THR A 118 -2.64 -0.60 -0.78
N THR A 119 -1.88 0.41 -0.35
CA THR A 119 -2.46 1.63 0.25
C THR A 119 -3.68 2.28 -0.44
N HIS A 120 -3.95 1.97 -1.71
CA HIS A 120 -5.25 2.12 -2.39
C HIS A 120 -5.70 0.96 -3.35
N THR A 121 -4.81 0.12 -3.91
CA THR A 121 -5.11 -0.80 -5.05
C THR A 121 -6.28 -1.75 -4.82
N SER A 122 -6.42 -2.33 -3.63
CA SER A 122 -7.57 -3.20 -3.32
C SER A 122 -8.91 -2.45 -3.34
N GLU A 123 -8.91 -1.19 -2.92
CA GLU A 123 -10.10 -0.35 -2.83
C GLU A 123 -10.50 0.10 -4.23
N TYR A 124 -9.51 0.43 -5.06
CA TYR A 124 -9.67 0.61 -6.51
C TYR A 124 -10.32 -0.62 -7.17
N LEU A 125 -9.96 -1.83 -6.74
CA LEU A 125 -10.58 -3.10 -7.18
C LEU A 125 -11.90 -3.44 -6.45
N LYS A 126 -12.40 -2.56 -5.58
CA LYS A 126 -13.64 -2.70 -4.81
C LYS A 126 -13.66 -3.92 -3.87
N LEU A 127 -12.50 -4.40 -3.46
CA LEU A 127 -12.40 -5.44 -2.44
C LEU A 127 -12.71 -4.83 -1.07
N ASN A 128 -13.60 -5.48 -0.32
CA ASN A 128 -14.18 -4.92 0.89
C ASN A 128 -14.40 -6.01 1.95
N PRO A 129 -14.16 -5.75 3.24
CA PRO A 129 -14.34 -6.76 4.30
C PRO A 129 -15.81 -7.12 4.58
N SER A 130 -16.76 -6.24 4.26
CA SER A 130 -18.18 -6.42 4.54
C SER A 130 -18.93 -7.20 3.47
N SER A 131 -18.45 -7.20 2.21
CA SER A 131 -19.12 -7.89 1.11
C SER A 131 -18.16 -8.22 -0.05
N GLY A 132 -18.56 -9.12 -0.94
CA GLY A 132 -17.79 -9.49 -2.12
C GLY A 132 -16.74 -10.57 -1.86
N LEU A 133 -15.65 -10.54 -2.63
CA LEU A 133 -14.71 -11.66 -2.70
C LEU A 133 -13.97 -11.92 -1.39
N TRP A 134 -13.61 -10.89 -0.62
CA TRP A 134 -12.86 -11.08 0.64
C TRP A 134 -13.64 -11.86 1.69
N PRO A 135 -14.84 -11.46 2.14
CA PRO A 135 -15.58 -12.27 3.10
C PRO A 135 -15.94 -13.65 2.54
N ALA A 136 -16.27 -13.75 1.23
CA ALA A 136 -16.60 -15.03 0.59
C ALA A 136 -15.42 -16.02 0.56
N SER A 137 -14.18 -15.53 0.46
CA SER A 137 -12.96 -16.34 0.43
C SER A 137 -12.19 -16.38 1.75
N GLY A 138 -12.71 -15.75 2.81
CA GLY A 138 -11.94 -15.51 4.03
C GLY A 138 -10.61 -14.81 3.76
N PHE A 139 -10.59 -13.84 2.85
CA PHE A 139 -9.40 -13.09 2.42
C PHE A 139 -8.29 -13.98 1.81
N GLY A 140 -8.67 -15.15 1.29
CA GLY A 140 -7.77 -16.17 0.75
C GLY A 140 -7.19 -17.11 1.81
N GLN A 141 -7.74 -17.15 3.03
CA GLN A 141 -7.28 -18.10 4.04
C GLN A 141 -7.26 -19.53 3.48
N ASP A 142 -6.21 -20.28 3.83
CA ASP A 142 -5.95 -21.66 3.41
C ASP A 142 -5.70 -21.91 1.91
N VAL A 143 -5.67 -20.83 1.11
CA VAL A 143 -5.10 -20.83 -0.25
C VAL A 143 -3.59 -20.60 -0.16
N VAL A 144 -2.81 -21.36 -0.91
CA VAL A 144 -1.35 -21.20 -1.03
C VAL A 144 -1.00 -20.66 -2.41
N ILE A 145 -0.38 -19.47 -2.44
CA ILE A 145 0.13 -18.86 -3.65
C ILE A 145 1.63 -19.16 -3.75
N GLY A 146 2.01 -19.88 -4.80
CA GLY A 146 3.41 -20.09 -5.19
C GLY A 146 3.93 -18.90 -5.99
N VAL A 147 4.97 -18.24 -5.51
CA VAL A 147 5.63 -17.11 -6.20
C VAL A 147 6.98 -17.59 -6.73
N LEU A 148 7.11 -17.65 -8.06
CA LEU A 148 8.34 -18.01 -8.75
C LEU A 148 9.06 -16.73 -9.18
N ASP A 149 10.15 -16.39 -8.50
CA ASP A 149 10.79 -15.07 -8.64
C ASP A 149 12.26 -15.03 -8.16
N SER A 150 12.77 -13.84 -7.79
CA SER A 150 14.12 -13.59 -7.23
C SER A 150 14.28 -13.94 -5.74
N GLY A 151 13.23 -14.50 -5.12
CA GLY A 151 13.21 -14.89 -3.71
C GLY A 151 12.29 -14.02 -2.87
N VAL A 152 12.55 -13.95 -1.57
CA VAL A 152 11.79 -13.12 -0.62
C VAL A 152 12.70 -12.53 0.47
N TRP A 153 12.38 -11.32 0.94
CA TRP A 153 12.92 -10.74 2.18
C TRP A 153 12.00 -11.10 3.37
N PRO A 154 12.24 -12.20 4.08
CA PRO A 154 11.26 -12.79 5.01
C PRO A 154 10.95 -11.88 6.21
N GLU A 155 11.87 -11.01 6.61
CA GLU A 155 11.69 -10.09 7.74
C GLU A 155 10.77 -8.90 7.42
N SER A 156 10.35 -8.75 6.15
CA SER A 156 9.42 -7.69 5.76
C SER A 156 8.14 -7.78 6.59
N ALA A 157 7.65 -6.62 7.04
CA ALA A 157 6.41 -6.55 7.81
C ALA A 157 5.21 -7.16 7.08
N SER A 158 5.25 -7.19 5.73
CA SER A 158 4.25 -7.82 4.85
C SER A 158 4.19 -9.34 4.97
N PHE A 159 5.21 -9.99 5.54
CA PHE A 159 5.26 -11.44 5.69
C PHE A 159 5.21 -11.91 7.14
N ARG A 160 4.89 -10.99 8.07
CA ARG A 160 4.47 -11.37 9.43
C ARG A 160 3.16 -12.14 9.38
N ASP A 161 2.93 -12.98 10.36
CA ASP A 161 1.80 -13.90 10.41
C ASP A 161 0.71 -13.51 11.42
N ASP A 162 0.69 -12.24 11.82
CA ASP A 162 -0.36 -11.66 12.64
C ASP A 162 -1.75 -11.97 12.07
N GLY A 163 -2.57 -12.71 12.83
CA GLY A 163 -3.94 -13.11 12.45
C GLY A 163 -4.03 -14.21 11.39
N MET A 164 -2.95 -14.95 11.12
CA MET A 164 -2.96 -16.13 10.27
C MET A 164 -3.38 -17.38 11.07
N PRO A 165 -4.25 -18.25 10.54
CA PRO A 165 -4.58 -19.52 11.18
C PRO A 165 -3.41 -20.53 11.07
N GLU A 166 -3.56 -21.73 11.64
CA GLU A 166 -2.59 -22.81 11.46
C GLU A 166 -2.36 -23.16 9.98
N ILE A 167 -1.17 -23.66 9.65
CA ILE A 167 -0.81 -24.01 8.27
C ILE A 167 -1.72 -25.15 7.77
N PRO A 168 -2.27 -25.07 6.55
CA PRO A 168 -3.13 -26.12 6.00
C PRO A 168 -2.41 -27.48 5.96
N LYS A 169 -3.07 -28.55 6.43
CA LYS A 169 -2.49 -29.91 6.46
C LYS A 169 -2.13 -30.48 5.08
N LYS A 170 -2.69 -29.92 4.00
CA LYS A 170 -2.37 -30.29 2.62
C LYS A 170 -0.97 -29.84 2.19
N TRP A 171 -0.39 -28.85 2.88
CA TRP A 171 0.89 -28.26 2.54
C TRP A 171 2.04 -29.23 2.77
N LYS A 172 2.91 -29.40 1.77
CA LYS A 172 4.05 -30.33 1.80
C LYS A 172 5.40 -29.67 1.59
N GLY A 173 5.41 -28.38 1.24
CA GLY A 173 6.65 -27.65 0.97
C GLY A 173 7.51 -27.43 2.22
N ILE A 174 8.76 -27.08 1.97
CA ILE A 174 9.79 -26.91 3.00
C ILE A 174 10.21 -25.46 3.16
N CYS A 175 10.84 -25.16 4.30
CA CYS A 175 11.66 -23.97 4.46
C CYS A 175 13.12 -24.38 4.30
N ARG A 176 13.68 -24.26 3.09
CA ARG A 176 15.03 -24.74 2.79
C ARG A 176 16.08 -23.76 3.35
N PRO A 177 17.02 -24.23 4.19
CA PRO A 177 18.09 -23.38 4.68
C PRO A 177 19.11 -23.06 3.57
N GLY A 178 19.80 -21.94 3.71
CA GLY A 178 20.86 -21.48 2.82
C GLY A 178 21.60 -20.27 3.43
N MET A 179 22.36 -19.55 2.61
CA MET A 179 23.05 -18.33 3.04
C MET A 179 22.07 -17.29 3.60
N GLU A 180 22.32 -16.84 4.84
CA GLU A 180 21.47 -15.87 5.57
C GLU A 180 19.98 -16.23 5.60
N PHE A 181 19.66 -17.52 5.47
CA PHE A 181 18.30 -18.02 5.47
C PHE A 181 18.22 -19.35 6.22
N ASN A 182 17.58 -19.35 7.39
CA ASN A 182 17.39 -20.58 8.17
C ASN A 182 15.91 -21.00 8.15
N THR A 183 15.62 -22.21 8.66
CA THR A 183 14.27 -22.78 8.64
C THR A 183 13.26 -22.00 9.48
N SER A 184 13.70 -21.19 10.47
CA SER A 184 12.84 -20.37 11.32
C SER A 184 12.34 -19.08 10.65
N LEU A 185 12.83 -18.76 9.45
CA LEU A 185 12.35 -17.61 8.68
C LEU A 185 11.01 -17.86 7.97
N CYS A 186 10.56 -19.11 7.89
CA CYS A 186 9.18 -19.42 7.54
C CYS A 186 8.29 -19.37 8.78
N ASN A 187 7.04 -18.97 8.58
CA ASN A 187 6.03 -18.77 9.62
C ASN A 187 4.63 -19.14 9.07
N LYS A 188 3.53 -18.77 9.73
CA LYS A 188 2.19 -19.11 9.23
C LYS A 188 1.78 -18.31 7.98
N LYS A 189 2.53 -17.29 7.60
CA LYS A 189 2.31 -16.47 6.40
C LYS A 189 3.18 -16.93 5.24
N LEU A 190 4.49 -16.87 5.39
CA LEU A 190 5.48 -17.44 4.48
C LEU A 190 5.71 -18.89 4.91
N ILE A 191 4.93 -19.82 4.36
CA ILE A 191 4.88 -21.21 4.83
C ILE A 191 5.93 -22.12 4.14
N GLY A 192 6.54 -21.64 3.07
CA GLY A 192 7.63 -22.32 2.39
C GLY A 192 8.52 -21.38 1.61
N ALA A 193 9.79 -21.74 1.53
CA ALA A 193 10.81 -21.00 0.81
C ALA A 193 11.84 -22.00 0.28
N ASN A 194 11.99 -22.07 -1.04
CA ASN A 194 12.93 -22.95 -1.71
C ASN A 194 13.65 -22.19 -2.82
N TYR A 195 14.76 -22.73 -3.30
CA TYR A 195 15.58 -22.11 -4.33
C TYR A 195 16.24 -23.15 -5.24
N PHE A 196 16.45 -22.77 -6.50
CA PHE A 196 16.84 -23.66 -7.60
C PHE A 196 17.96 -22.99 -8.39
N ASN A 197 19.16 -23.52 -8.31
CA ASN A 197 20.37 -22.97 -8.92
C ASN A 197 21.26 -24.05 -9.55
N LYS A 198 20.73 -25.27 -9.71
CA LYS A 198 21.51 -26.38 -10.25
C LYS A 198 21.81 -26.14 -11.73
N GLY A 199 20.85 -25.59 -12.47
CA GLY A 199 21.05 -25.19 -13.85
C GLY A 199 22.09 -24.09 -13.98
N LEU A 200 22.03 -23.07 -13.12
CA LEU A 200 23.01 -21.98 -13.10
C LEU A 200 24.44 -22.51 -12.85
N LEU A 201 24.63 -23.31 -11.80
CA LEU A 201 25.93 -23.94 -11.48
C LEU A 201 26.42 -24.87 -12.60
N ALA A 202 25.52 -25.57 -13.30
CA ALA A 202 25.90 -26.41 -14.44
C ALA A 202 26.32 -25.58 -15.66
N SER A 203 25.66 -24.44 -15.91
CA SER A 203 25.95 -23.55 -17.03
C SER A 203 27.25 -22.76 -16.85
N ASN A 204 27.62 -22.48 -15.59
CA ASN A 204 28.85 -21.80 -15.23
C ASN A 204 29.40 -22.39 -13.91
N PRO A 205 30.22 -23.46 -13.98
CA PRO A 205 30.73 -24.15 -12.79
C PRO A 205 31.56 -23.28 -11.84
N ASP A 206 32.18 -22.22 -12.37
CA ASP A 206 33.02 -21.29 -11.60
C ASP A 206 32.21 -20.14 -10.98
N VAL A 207 30.90 -20.08 -11.19
CA VAL A 207 30.04 -19.03 -10.63
C VAL A 207 29.99 -19.15 -9.10
N ASN A 208 30.31 -18.06 -8.41
CA ASN A 208 30.11 -17.96 -6.98
C ASN A 208 28.77 -17.26 -6.70
N ILE A 209 27.77 -18.02 -6.26
CA ILE A 209 26.45 -17.47 -5.94
C ILE A 209 26.52 -16.74 -4.60
N SER A 210 26.49 -15.41 -4.65
CA SER A 210 26.63 -14.50 -3.51
C SER A 210 25.50 -14.64 -2.48
N MET A 211 24.29 -15.01 -2.90
CA MET A 211 23.16 -15.28 -2.00
C MET A 211 22.51 -16.63 -2.34
N ASN A 212 23.18 -17.71 -1.91
CA ASN A 212 22.77 -19.10 -2.15
C ASN A 212 21.66 -19.56 -1.18
N SER A 213 20.51 -18.89 -1.26
CA SER A 213 19.30 -19.18 -0.49
C SER A 213 18.07 -18.57 -1.18
N ALA A 214 16.89 -18.72 -0.57
CA ALA A 214 15.66 -18.06 -1.02
C ALA A 214 15.58 -16.56 -0.65
N ARG A 215 16.61 -15.98 -0.01
CA ARG A 215 16.67 -14.55 0.28
C ARG A 215 16.74 -13.74 -1.01
N ASP A 216 15.91 -12.70 -1.08
CA ASP A 216 15.86 -11.76 -2.18
C ASP A 216 16.93 -10.67 -2.03
N THR A 217 17.69 -10.43 -3.09
CA THR A 217 18.70 -9.36 -3.20
C THR A 217 18.34 -8.32 -4.27
N GLY A 218 17.43 -8.65 -5.19
CA GLY A 218 16.96 -7.74 -6.23
C GLY A 218 15.68 -6.98 -5.85
N GLY A 219 14.89 -7.51 -4.91
CA GLY A 219 13.65 -6.90 -4.40
C GLY A 219 12.39 -7.20 -5.22
N HIS A 220 12.54 -7.70 -6.45
CA HIS A 220 11.42 -7.99 -7.37
C HIS A 220 10.47 -9.04 -6.77
N GLY A 221 11.00 -10.18 -6.30
CA GLY A 221 10.21 -11.25 -5.69
C GLY A 221 9.51 -10.84 -4.41
N THR A 222 10.18 -10.08 -3.55
CA THR A 222 9.58 -9.48 -2.34
C THR A 222 8.40 -8.57 -2.70
N HIS A 223 8.57 -7.72 -3.71
CA HIS A 223 7.53 -6.81 -4.18
C HIS A 223 6.32 -7.58 -4.74
N VAL A 224 6.55 -8.54 -5.65
CA VAL A 224 5.51 -9.41 -6.24
C VAL A 224 4.76 -10.20 -5.17
N ALA A 225 5.47 -10.87 -4.25
CA ALA A 225 4.86 -11.64 -3.18
C ALA A 225 3.99 -10.78 -2.26
N SER A 226 4.43 -9.55 -1.95
CA SER A 226 3.66 -8.61 -1.13
C SER A 226 2.41 -8.06 -1.82
N ILE A 227 2.42 -7.94 -3.16
CA ILE A 227 1.22 -7.56 -3.94
C ILE A 227 0.21 -8.70 -3.96
N ALA A 228 0.66 -9.93 -4.19
CA ALA A 228 -0.22 -11.09 -4.23
C ALA A 228 -0.85 -11.36 -2.86
N ALA A 229 -0.02 -11.44 -1.83
CA ALA A 229 -0.46 -11.83 -0.50
C ALA A 229 0.36 -11.17 0.60
N GLY A 230 0.68 -9.88 0.56
CA GLY A 230 1.21 -9.19 1.75
C GLY A 230 0.17 -9.14 2.87
N ASN A 231 0.59 -9.39 4.11
CA ASN A 231 -0.20 -9.15 5.30
C ASN A 231 -0.32 -7.64 5.59
N PHE A 232 -1.15 -7.27 6.56
CA PHE A 232 -1.44 -5.88 6.93
C PHE A 232 -0.23 -5.16 7.54
N VAL A 233 0.28 -4.11 6.86
CA VAL A 233 1.37 -3.24 7.32
C VAL A 233 0.90 -1.80 7.44
N LYS A 234 0.74 -1.30 8.66
CA LYS A 234 0.30 0.08 8.93
C LYS A 234 1.43 1.09 8.69
N GLY A 235 1.07 2.31 8.27
CA GLY A 235 2.02 3.43 8.14
C GLY A 235 3.05 3.24 7.03
N ALA A 236 2.76 2.41 6.03
CA ALA A 236 3.61 2.22 4.87
C ALA A 236 3.49 3.42 3.93
N SER A 237 4.61 3.83 3.34
CA SER A 237 4.67 4.85 2.28
C SER A 237 5.94 4.67 1.47
N TYR A 238 5.98 5.23 0.27
CA TYR A 238 7.20 5.43 -0.50
C TYR A 238 7.72 6.84 -0.22
N PHE A 239 8.62 6.99 0.77
CA PHE A 239 9.15 8.30 1.20
C PHE A 239 8.08 9.35 1.51
N GLY A 240 6.90 8.94 1.97
CA GLY A 240 5.74 9.81 2.21
C GLY A 240 4.68 9.83 1.10
N TYR A 241 5.00 9.38 -0.12
CA TYR A 241 4.02 9.13 -1.17
C TYR A 241 3.25 7.83 -0.92
N ALA A 242 2.01 7.76 -1.44
CA ALA A 242 1.10 6.64 -1.25
C ALA A 242 0.99 6.17 0.22
N PRO A 243 0.87 7.07 1.21
CA PRO A 243 0.81 6.66 2.60
C PRO A 243 -0.46 5.86 2.87
N GLY A 244 -0.37 4.87 3.77
CA GLY A 244 -1.53 4.10 4.19
C GLY A 244 -1.16 2.76 4.81
N THR A 245 -2.04 1.77 4.65
CA THR A 245 -1.77 0.40 5.10
C THR A 245 -1.48 -0.50 3.90
N ALA A 246 -0.25 -0.99 3.76
CA ALA A 246 0.07 -1.94 2.69
C ALA A 246 -0.49 -3.34 3.01
N LYS A 247 -1.06 -4.04 2.02
CA LYS A 247 -1.39 -5.48 2.05
C LYS A 247 -1.81 -6.00 0.68
N GLY A 248 -1.59 -7.28 0.42
CA GLY A 248 -1.84 -7.90 -0.87
C GLY A 248 -3.33 -8.01 -1.23
N VAL A 249 -3.59 -8.45 -2.46
CA VAL A 249 -4.95 -8.70 -2.95
C VAL A 249 -5.66 -9.81 -2.15
N ALA A 250 -4.90 -10.80 -1.66
CA ALA A 250 -5.36 -11.84 -0.74
C ALA A 250 -4.50 -11.86 0.54
N PRO A 251 -4.72 -10.96 1.51
CA PRO A 251 -3.81 -10.81 2.66
C PRO A 251 -3.75 -11.99 3.62
N ARG A 252 -4.75 -12.89 3.58
CA ARG A 252 -4.76 -14.11 4.42
C ARG A 252 -4.34 -15.37 3.64
N ALA A 253 -4.04 -15.25 2.35
CA ALA A 253 -3.41 -16.33 1.60
C ALA A 253 -2.01 -16.63 2.14
N ARG A 254 -1.60 -17.88 2.04
CA ARG A 254 -0.25 -18.34 2.36
C ARG A 254 0.67 -18.06 1.18
N LEU A 255 1.93 -17.77 1.48
CA LEU A 255 2.98 -17.61 0.48
C LEU A 255 3.93 -18.80 0.54
N ALA A 256 4.24 -19.33 -0.64
CA ALA A 256 5.36 -20.22 -0.86
C ALA A 256 6.26 -19.64 -1.94
N VAL A 257 7.53 -19.43 -1.63
CA VAL A 257 8.46 -18.73 -2.53
C VAL A 257 9.44 -19.73 -3.14
N TYR A 258 9.60 -19.66 -4.45
CA TYR A 258 10.47 -20.54 -5.24
C TYR A 258 11.44 -19.68 -6.03
N LYS A 259 12.64 -19.45 -5.48
CA LYS A 259 13.67 -18.64 -6.13
C LYS A 259 14.34 -19.42 -7.25
N PHE A 260 14.26 -18.93 -8.48
CA PHE A 260 15.06 -19.45 -9.61
C PHE A 260 15.90 -18.35 -10.27
N SER A 261 15.61 -17.08 -9.95
CA SER A 261 16.33 -15.92 -10.46
C SER A 261 17.35 -15.44 -9.43
N PHE A 262 18.62 -15.44 -9.82
CA PHE A 262 19.75 -14.95 -9.03
C PHE A 262 20.41 -13.78 -9.76
N ASP A 263 21.16 -12.98 -9.02
CA ASP A 263 21.90 -11.85 -9.59
C ASP A 263 22.95 -12.32 -10.59
N GLU A 264 23.52 -13.51 -10.37
CA GLU A 264 24.49 -14.15 -11.26
C GLU A 264 23.85 -14.78 -12.50
N GLY A 265 22.52 -14.94 -12.52
CA GLY A 265 21.81 -15.47 -13.68
C GLY A 265 20.47 -16.13 -13.36
N ASN A 266 19.73 -16.38 -14.43
CA ASN A 266 18.48 -17.12 -14.41
C ASN A 266 18.47 -18.06 -15.61
N VAL A 267 18.07 -19.32 -15.38
CA VAL A 267 18.08 -20.35 -16.41
C VAL A 267 16.76 -21.10 -16.44
N ALA A 268 16.37 -21.54 -17.63
CA ALA A 268 15.07 -22.15 -17.86
C ALA A 268 14.85 -23.47 -17.08
N SER A 269 15.91 -24.27 -16.90
CA SER A 269 15.85 -25.53 -16.15
C SER A 269 15.52 -25.32 -14.66
N ASP A 270 16.11 -24.30 -14.03
CA ASP A 270 15.81 -23.96 -12.64
C ASP A 270 14.38 -23.42 -12.48
N LEU A 271 13.86 -22.70 -13.50
CA LEU A 271 12.45 -22.26 -13.53
C LEU A 271 11.49 -23.45 -13.61
N ILE A 272 11.72 -24.41 -14.50
CA ILE A 272 10.88 -25.61 -14.60
C ILE A 272 10.90 -26.37 -13.28
N ALA A 273 12.09 -26.58 -12.69
CA ALA A 273 12.24 -27.26 -11.42
C ALA A 273 11.49 -26.55 -10.28
N ALA A 274 11.53 -25.22 -10.26
CA ALA A 274 10.76 -24.41 -9.32
C ALA A 274 9.24 -24.60 -9.49
N MET A 275 8.75 -24.63 -10.73
CA MET A 275 7.32 -24.78 -11.00
C MET A 275 6.81 -26.19 -10.69
N ASP A 276 7.58 -27.22 -11.09
CA ASP A 276 7.28 -28.61 -10.79
C ASP A 276 7.22 -28.86 -9.28
N GLN A 277 8.22 -28.36 -8.54
CA GLN A 277 8.23 -28.47 -7.08
C GLN A 277 7.06 -27.72 -6.44
N ALA A 278 6.67 -26.54 -6.95
CA ALA A 278 5.53 -25.80 -6.44
C ALA A 278 4.22 -26.60 -6.57
N VAL A 279 3.99 -27.21 -7.73
CA VAL A 279 2.83 -28.09 -7.95
C VAL A 279 2.87 -29.30 -7.02
N ALA A 280 4.04 -29.94 -6.86
CA ALA A 280 4.22 -31.10 -5.97
C ALA A 280 3.98 -30.77 -4.48
N ASP A 281 4.35 -29.56 -4.05
CA ASP A 281 4.17 -29.06 -2.68
C ASP A 281 2.71 -28.75 -2.35
N GLY A 282 1.85 -28.65 -3.37
CA GLY A 282 0.42 -28.43 -3.24
C GLY A 282 0.01 -26.95 -3.21
N VAL A 283 0.70 -26.10 -4.00
CA VAL A 283 0.22 -24.72 -4.24
C VAL A 283 -1.12 -24.74 -4.98
N ASP A 284 -1.98 -23.78 -4.71
CA ASP A 284 -3.29 -23.64 -5.37
C ASP A 284 -3.23 -22.75 -6.62
N MET A 285 -2.25 -21.84 -6.66
CA MET A 285 -2.01 -20.94 -7.78
C MET A 285 -0.53 -20.57 -7.85
N ILE A 286 -0.03 -20.36 -9.06
CA ILE A 286 1.32 -19.87 -9.32
C ILE A 286 1.26 -18.44 -9.87
N CYS A 287 2.07 -17.57 -9.31
CA CYS A 287 2.36 -16.23 -9.81
C CYS A 287 3.80 -16.20 -10.31
N ILE A 288 3.97 -15.83 -11.58
CA ILE A 288 5.28 -15.71 -12.24
C ILE A 288 5.35 -14.40 -13.03
N SER A 289 6.32 -13.55 -12.70
CA SER A 289 6.48 -12.24 -13.36
C SER A 289 7.66 -12.24 -14.34
N TYR A 290 7.81 -13.36 -15.08
CA TYR A 290 8.87 -13.59 -16.06
C TYR A 290 8.29 -14.07 -17.39
N GLY A 291 9.09 -14.00 -18.45
CA GLY A 291 8.70 -14.43 -19.78
C GLY A 291 9.86 -14.46 -20.75
N TRP A 292 9.76 -15.34 -21.75
CA TRP A 292 10.65 -15.37 -22.91
C TRP A 292 9.89 -15.03 -24.19
N ARG A 293 10.61 -14.58 -25.21
CA ARG A 293 10.06 -14.23 -26.53
C ARG A 293 10.86 -14.93 -27.62
N PHE A 294 10.25 -15.01 -28.80
CA PHE A 294 10.89 -15.52 -30.02
C PHE A 294 11.29 -17.00 -29.95
N ILE A 295 10.52 -17.81 -29.23
CA ILE A 295 10.70 -19.26 -29.11
C ILE A 295 9.38 -19.98 -29.41
N PRO A 296 9.42 -21.15 -30.08
CA PRO A 296 8.22 -21.95 -30.32
C PRO A 296 7.71 -22.61 -29.02
N LEU A 297 6.43 -22.98 -28.98
CA LEU A 297 5.77 -23.51 -27.77
C LEU A 297 6.48 -24.73 -27.14
N TYR A 298 7.06 -25.60 -27.95
CA TYR A 298 7.76 -26.81 -27.46
C TYR A 298 9.18 -26.51 -26.94
N GLU A 299 9.65 -25.27 -27.02
CA GLU A 299 10.87 -24.75 -26.39
C GLU A 299 10.57 -23.71 -25.29
N ASP A 300 9.33 -23.22 -25.22
CA ASP A 300 8.88 -22.31 -24.16
C ASP A 300 8.66 -23.07 -22.84
N THR A 301 9.66 -22.99 -21.98
CA THR A 301 9.66 -23.68 -20.69
C THR A 301 8.58 -23.20 -19.71
N ILE A 302 8.14 -21.93 -19.80
CA ILE A 302 6.99 -21.44 -19.00
C ILE A 302 5.73 -22.09 -19.53
N ALA A 303 5.54 -22.13 -20.85
CA ALA A 303 4.37 -22.77 -21.46
C ALA A 303 4.30 -24.26 -21.11
N ILE A 304 5.42 -24.99 -21.21
CA ILE A 304 5.49 -26.43 -20.90
C ILE A 304 5.18 -26.69 -19.42
N ALA A 305 5.84 -25.98 -18.51
CA ALA A 305 5.64 -26.17 -17.09
C ALA A 305 4.21 -25.76 -16.66
N ALA A 306 3.67 -24.68 -17.22
CA ALA A 306 2.30 -24.24 -16.96
C ALA A 306 1.25 -25.23 -17.48
N PHE A 307 1.53 -25.93 -18.59
CA PHE A 307 0.66 -27.01 -19.07
C PHE A 307 0.57 -28.14 -18.04
N GLY A 308 1.71 -28.53 -17.46
CA GLY A 308 1.77 -29.50 -16.36
C GLY A 308 1.01 -29.05 -15.11
N ALA A 309 1.17 -27.79 -14.72
CA ALA A 309 0.42 -27.19 -13.60
C ALA A 309 -1.10 -27.20 -13.85
N MET A 310 -1.54 -26.80 -15.05
CA MET A 310 -2.95 -26.82 -15.46
C MET A 310 -3.54 -28.25 -15.40
N ALA A 311 -2.79 -29.25 -15.87
CA ALA A 311 -3.21 -30.66 -15.80
C ALA A 311 -3.38 -31.18 -14.35
N LYS A 312 -2.83 -30.47 -13.36
CA LYS A 312 -3.00 -30.73 -11.92
C LYS A 312 -3.99 -29.77 -11.25
N GLY A 313 -4.69 -28.94 -12.02
CA GLY A 313 -5.66 -27.99 -11.51
C GLY A 313 -5.05 -26.74 -10.87
N VAL A 314 -3.78 -26.44 -11.15
CA VAL A 314 -3.07 -25.25 -10.63
C VAL A 314 -3.01 -24.19 -11.72
N LEU A 315 -3.66 -23.05 -11.49
CA LEU A 315 -3.65 -21.92 -12.43
C LEU A 315 -2.29 -21.20 -12.37
N VAL A 316 -1.74 -20.84 -13.53
CA VAL A 316 -0.55 -19.99 -13.65
C VAL A 316 -0.97 -18.60 -14.14
N SER A 317 -0.70 -17.58 -13.33
CA SER A 317 -0.81 -16.16 -13.71
C SER A 317 0.56 -15.63 -14.09
N ALA A 318 0.69 -15.16 -15.33
CA ALA A 318 1.96 -14.66 -15.86
C ALA A 318 1.83 -13.25 -16.44
N SER A 319 2.88 -12.44 -16.35
CA SER A 319 2.90 -11.11 -16.96
C SER A 319 2.94 -11.18 -18.49
N ALA A 320 2.28 -10.24 -19.17
CA ALA A 320 2.30 -10.14 -20.63
C ALA A 320 3.65 -9.62 -21.18
N GLY A 321 4.46 -8.98 -20.34
CA GLY A 321 5.73 -8.33 -20.71
C GLY A 321 5.63 -6.80 -20.82
N ASN A 322 6.79 -6.16 -20.87
CA ASN A 322 6.95 -4.69 -20.82
C ASN A 322 7.54 -4.09 -22.12
N LEU A 323 7.38 -4.78 -23.26
CA LEU A 323 7.93 -4.38 -24.57
C LEU A 323 6.85 -3.86 -25.55
N GLY A 324 5.74 -3.34 -25.01
CA GLY A 324 4.75 -2.60 -25.80
C GLY A 324 5.28 -1.25 -26.30
N PRO A 325 4.51 -0.52 -27.13
CA PRO A 325 3.14 -0.79 -27.54
C PRO A 325 3.01 -1.55 -28.88
N GLY A 326 4.13 -2.01 -29.46
CA GLY A 326 4.14 -2.70 -30.75
C GLY A 326 3.22 -3.93 -30.78
N MET A 327 2.60 -4.19 -31.92
CA MET A 327 1.78 -5.39 -32.15
C MET A 327 2.64 -6.66 -32.01
N GLY A 328 2.10 -7.73 -31.42
CA GLY A 328 2.82 -9.00 -31.26
C GLY A 328 4.03 -8.90 -30.31
N SER A 329 3.96 -8.01 -29.32
CA SER A 329 5.05 -7.79 -28.36
C SER A 329 4.96 -8.66 -27.12
N LEU A 330 3.81 -9.31 -26.87
CA LEU A 330 3.60 -10.09 -25.65
C LEU A 330 4.42 -11.38 -25.60
N ASN A 331 4.61 -11.87 -24.38
CA ASN A 331 5.06 -13.23 -24.06
C ASN A 331 3.98 -13.94 -23.23
N ASN A 332 4.17 -15.23 -22.96
CA ASN A 332 3.24 -16.06 -22.17
C ASN A 332 1.81 -16.15 -22.76
N GLY A 333 1.63 -15.86 -24.05
CA GLY A 333 0.32 -15.80 -24.73
C GLY A 333 -0.29 -17.16 -25.08
N VAL A 334 -0.24 -18.12 -24.16
CA VAL A 334 -0.70 -19.50 -24.41
C VAL A 334 -2.05 -19.79 -23.75
N PRO A 335 -2.89 -20.69 -24.31
CA PRO A 335 -4.28 -20.87 -23.85
C PRO A 335 -4.45 -21.28 -22.38
N TRP A 336 -3.44 -21.90 -21.77
CA TRP A 336 -3.48 -22.41 -20.40
C TRP A 336 -2.79 -21.50 -19.37
N ILE A 337 -2.36 -20.30 -19.77
CA ILE A 337 -1.83 -19.29 -18.87
C ILE A 337 -2.80 -18.11 -18.76
N PHE A 338 -3.00 -17.61 -17.55
CA PHE A 338 -3.69 -16.34 -17.33
C PHE A 338 -2.70 -15.18 -17.55
N THR A 339 -2.62 -14.68 -18.77
CA THR A 339 -1.68 -13.62 -19.18
C THR A 339 -2.19 -12.23 -18.82
N VAL A 340 -1.43 -11.48 -18.02
CA VAL A 340 -1.88 -10.22 -17.38
C VAL A 340 -1.18 -9.00 -18.00
N ALA A 341 -1.97 -8.05 -18.52
CA ALA A 341 -1.50 -6.74 -18.95
C ALA A 341 -1.47 -5.73 -17.79
N SER A 342 -0.71 -4.64 -17.94
CA SER A 342 -0.57 -3.60 -16.91
C SER A 342 -1.42 -2.37 -17.22
N GLY A 343 -2.14 -1.87 -16.20
CA GLY A 343 -2.94 -0.65 -16.28
C GLY A 343 -2.65 0.32 -15.13
N HIS A 344 -2.66 1.61 -15.45
CA HIS A 344 -2.57 2.69 -14.47
C HIS A 344 -3.85 2.74 -13.61
N THR A 345 -3.69 3.09 -12.34
CA THR A 345 -4.79 3.34 -11.41
C THR A 345 -5.23 4.81 -11.46
N ASP A 346 -6.18 5.19 -10.62
CA ASP A 346 -6.61 6.58 -10.37
C ASP A 346 -5.65 7.36 -9.44
N ARG A 347 -4.56 6.75 -8.96
CA ARG A 347 -3.57 7.40 -8.09
C ARG A 347 -2.62 8.32 -8.87
N TRP A 348 -2.42 9.54 -8.37
CA TRP A 348 -1.47 10.53 -8.88
C TRP A 348 -0.50 11.00 -7.79
N PHE A 349 0.78 11.14 -8.13
CA PHE A 349 1.80 11.75 -7.27
C PHE A 349 2.14 13.13 -7.77
N SER A 350 1.96 14.16 -6.94
CA SER A 350 2.16 15.54 -7.38
C SER A 350 3.38 16.22 -6.81
N GLY A 351 3.98 17.03 -7.68
CA GLY A 351 4.68 18.25 -7.32
C GLY A 351 3.77 19.41 -7.68
N THR A 352 3.24 20.14 -6.70
CA THR A 352 2.31 21.24 -6.99
C THR A 352 3.09 22.54 -7.19
N LEU A 353 3.11 23.02 -8.43
CA LEU A 353 3.79 24.24 -8.85
C LEU A 353 2.86 25.44 -8.63
N THR A 354 3.32 26.44 -7.88
CA THR A 354 2.62 27.72 -7.70
C THR A 354 3.51 28.85 -8.21
N LEU A 355 3.06 29.55 -9.24
CA LEU A 355 3.78 30.70 -9.80
C LEU A 355 3.46 31.97 -8.99
N GLY A 356 4.36 32.96 -9.01
CA GLY A 356 4.18 34.21 -8.27
C GLY A 356 2.97 35.06 -8.72
N ASN A 357 2.35 34.75 -9.86
CA ASN A 357 1.07 35.35 -10.28
C ASN A 357 -0.17 34.61 -9.73
N GLY A 358 0.02 33.61 -8.87
CA GLY A 358 -1.04 32.80 -8.26
C GLY A 358 -1.50 31.61 -9.10
N LEU A 359 -0.99 31.41 -10.33
CA LEU A 359 -1.32 30.23 -11.13
C LEU A 359 -0.79 28.97 -10.43
N LYS A 360 -1.68 28.00 -10.22
CA LYS A 360 -1.37 26.72 -9.57
C LYS A 360 -1.54 25.57 -10.55
N ILE A 361 -0.50 24.75 -10.70
CA ILE A 361 -0.46 23.61 -11.60
C ILE A 361 -0.15 22.35 -10.79
N ARG A 362 -1.00 21.34 -10.89
CA ARG A 362 -0.77 20.02 -10.30
C ARG A 362 0.04 19.17 -11.28
N GLY A 363 1.36 19.27 -11.23
CA GLY A 363 2.25 18.45 -12.04
C GLY A 363 2.49 17.07 -11.43
N TRP A 364 3.41 16.32 -12.03
CA TRP A 364 3.90 15.02 -11.54
C TRP A 364 5.25 15.17 -10.83
N SER A 365 5.39 14.54 -9.66
CA SER A 365 6.69 14.44 -8.97
C SER A 365 6.73 13.26 -8.01
N LEU A 366 7.91 12.62 -7.92
CA LEU A 366 8.22 11.55 -6.98
C LEU A 366 9.50 11.85 -6.17
N PHE A 367 9.91 13.12 -6.09
CA PHE A 367 11.10 13.51 -5.32
C PHE A 367 10.98 13.05 -3.85
N PRO A 368 11.89 12.21 -3.33
CA PRO A 368 11.67 11.41 -2.12
C PRO A 368 11.87 12.18 -0.80
N ALA A 369 11.70 13.51 -0.81
CA ALA A 369 11.86 14.33 0.38
C ALA A 369 10.97 15.58 0.36
N ARG A 370 10.73 16.14 1.54
CA ARG A 370 10.11 17.46 1.69
C ARG A 370 11.14 18.55 1.43
N ALA A 371 11.45 18.81 0.16
CA ALA A 371 12.20 19.99 -0.22
C ALA A 371 11.38 21.26 0.04
N ILE A 372 12.04 22.32 0.52
CA ILE A 372 11.44 23.62 0.74
C ILE A 372 11.83 24.50 -0.44
N ILE A 373 10.92 24.62 -1.42
CA ILE A 373 11.05 25.52 -2.56
C ILE A 373 9.93 26.53 -2.44
N ASP A 374 10.28 27.74 -2.02
CA ASP A 374 9.33 28.80 -1.74
C ASP A 374 9.81 30.12 -2.32
N ASP A 375 9.05 30.66 -3.29
CA ASP A 375 9.34 31.90 -4.01
C ASP A 375 10.76 31.98 -4.60
N TRP A 376 11.25 30.86 -5.16
CA TRP A 376 12.56 30.81 -5.81
C TRP A 376 12.50 31.42 -7.22
N PRO A 377 13.57 32.11 -7.68
CA PRO A 377 13.66 32.61 -9.05
C PRO A 377 13.48 31.50 -10.09
N VAL A 378 12.67 31.76 -11.11
CA VAL A 378 12.45 30.84 -12.23
C VAL A 378 13.27 31.31 -13.43
N ILE A 379 14.10 30.43 -13.96
CA ILE A 379 15.01 30.75 -15.06
C ILE A 379 14.53 30.02 -16.31
N TYR A 380 14.37 30.78 -17.39
CA TYR A 380 14.24 30.21 -18.74
C TYR A 380 15.26 30.87 -19.66
N ASN A 381 16.27 30.10 -20.04
CA ASN A 381 17.27 30.51 -21.00
C ASN A 381 17.33 29.48 -22.13
N LYS A 382 17.05 29.92 -23.35
CA LYS A 382 16.98 29.04 -24.53
C LYS A 382 18.27 28.23 -24.74
N THR A 383 19.43 28.78 -24.41
CA THR A 383 20.74 28.12 -24.58
C THR A 383 20.90 26.88 -23.70
N VAL A 384 20.26 26.85 -22.53
CA VAL A 384 20.35 25.73 -21.56
C VAL A 384 19.03 25.01 -21.31
N SER A 385 17.93 25.50 -21.92
CA SER A 385 16.57 24.96 -21.70
C SER A 385 16.37 23.53 -22.21
N ALA A 386 17.28 23.00 -23.02
CA ALA A 386 17.28 21.59 -23.38
C ALA A 386 17.60 20.68 -22.17
N CYS A 387 18.33 21.21 -21.18
CA CYS A 387 18.74 20.50 -19.96
C CYS A 387 19.47 19.17 -20.22
N ASP A 388 20.25 19.09 -21.29
CA ASP A 388 20.98 17.89 -21.74
C ASP A 388 22.50 17.97 -21.50
N SER A 389 22.98 19.06 -20.91
CA SER A 389 24.39 19.26 -20.57
C SER A 389 24.52 19.79 -19.14
N ALA A 390 25.07 18.95 -18.26
CA ALA A 390 25.36 19.34 -16.88
C ALA A 390 26.37 20.51 -16.83
N GLU A 391 27.33 20.56 -17.75
CA GLU A 391 28.33 21.64 -17.84
C GLU A 391 27.69 22.99 -18.15
N LEU A 392 26.76 23.04 -19.12
CA LEU A 392 26.04 24.27 -19.45
C LEU A 392 25.08 24.68 -18.33
N LEU A 393 24.41 23.72 -17.69
CA LEU A 393 23.52 23.97 -16.56
C LEU A 393 24.26 24.50 -15.33
N ALA A 394 25.50 24.08 -15.10
CA ALA A 394 26.34 24.58 -14.00
C ALA A 394 26.71 26.08 -14.15
N GLN A 395 26.54 26.66 -15.35
CA GLN A 395 26.78 28.08 -15.61
C GLN A 395 25.55 28.96 -15.27
N VAL A 396 24.42 28.35 -14.87
CA VAL A 396 23.23 29.10 -14.46
C VAL A 396 23.52 29.86 -13.16
N PRO A 397 23.31 31.19 -13.13
CA PRO A 397 23.51 31.99 -11.91
C PRO A 397 22.62 31.49 -10.77
N ASP A 398 23.17 31.45 -9.56
CA ASP A 398 22.47 30.97 -8.35
C ASP A 398 21.80 29.60 -8.54
N ALA A 399 22.47 28.70 -9.26
CA ALA A 399 21.97 27.36 -9.61
C ALA A 399 21.36 26.61 -8.40
N GLY A 400 21.99 26.68 -7.22
CA GLY A 400 21.51 25.98 -6.02
C GLY A 400 20.22 26.55 -5.40
N ARG A 401 19.72 27.70 -5.86
CA ARG A 401 18.52 28.37 -5.30
C ARG A 401 17.60 28.93 -6.37
N SER A 402 17.65 28.34 -7.57
CA SER A 402 16.81 28.71 -8.71
C SER A 402 16.08 27.48 -9.26
N ILE A 403 15.03 27.74 -10.02
CA ILE A 403 14.21 26.74 -10.70
C ILE A 403 14.44 26.87 -12.21
N ILE A 404 15.09 25.90 -12.85
CA ILE A 404 15.28 25.90 -14.30
C ILE A 404 14.03 25.36 -15.01
N ILE A 405 13.64 25.95 -16.14
CA ILE A 405 12.64 25.36 -17.04
C ILE A 405 13.34 24.53 -18.10
N CYS A 406 13.11 23.23 -18.05
CA CYS A 406 13.56 22.25 -19.02
C CYS A 406 12.45 21.97 -20.03
N ARG A 407 12.76 22.18 -21.31
CA ARG A 407 11.87 21.94 -22.43
C ARG A 407 12.57 21.06 -23.45
N LYS A 408 11.91 19.96 -23.79
CA LYS A 408 12.32 19.10 -24.89
C LYS A 408 12.40 19.89 -26.23
N SER A 409 13.54 19.83 -26.91
CA SER A 409 13.65 20.15 -28.34
C SER A 409 13.18 18.93 -29.16
N ALA A 410 12.84 19.12 -30.44
CA ALA A 410 12.36 18.02 -31.29
C ALA A 410 13.34 16.83 -31.36
N ASP A 411 14.64 17.11 -31.15
CA ASP A 411 15.75 16.17 -31.24
C ASP A 411 16.33 15.74 -29.88
N ALA A 412 15.78 16.22 -28.75
CA ALA A 412 16.35 15.96 -27.42
C ALA A 412 15.88 14.63 -26.79
N GLU A 413 16.78 14.08 -25.96
CA GLU A 413 16.67 12.83 -25.20
C GLU A 413 15.46 12.74 -24.25
N GLU A 414 15.24 11.55 -23.68
CA GLU A 414 14.19 11.25 -22.69
C GLU A 414 14.28 12.17 -21.46
N VAL A 415 13.13 12.46 -20.82
CA VAL A 415 13.06 13.30 -19.60
C VAL A 415 14.00 12.81 -18.50
N ALA A 416 14.23 11.50 -18.43
CA ALA A 416 15.19 10.89 -17.51
C ALA A 416 16.61 11.46 -17.68
N SER A 417 17.02 11.74 -18.92
CA SER A 417 18.33 12.36 -19.18
C SER A 417 18.39 13.79 -18.66
N GLN A 418 17.32 14.57 -18.88
CA GLN A 418 17.22 15.92 -18.32
C GLN A 418 17.30 15.92 -16.79
N MET A 419 16.61 14.99 -16.15
CA MET A 419 16.64 14.84 -14.68
C MET A 419 18.05 14.52 -14.17
N ARG A 420 18.79 13.67 -14.89
CA ARG A 420 20.18 13.34 -14.56
C ARG A 420 21.10 14.55 -14.70
N SER A 421 21.08 15.25 -15.83
CA SER A 421 21.92 16.43 -16.06
C SER A 421 21.63 17.55 -15.06
N VAL A 422 20.35 17.75 -14.70
CA VAL A 422 19.94 18.69 -13.64
C VAL A 422 20.51 18.31 -12.28
N ALA A 423 20.44 17.01 -11.93
CA ALA A 423 20.99 16.50 -10.68
C ALA A 423 22.53 16.61 -10.63
N GLU A 424 23.22 16.26 -11.71
CA GLU A 424 24.67 16.39 -11.85
C GLU A 424 25.15 17.84 -11.74
N ALA A 425 24.39 18.78 -12.33
CA ALA A 425 24.65 20.22 -12.23
C ALA A 425 24.31 20.83 -10.86
N ARG A 426 23.70 20.05 -9.94
CA ARG A 426 23.29 20.48 -8.59
C ARG A 426 22.38 21.71 -8.59
N LEU A 427 21.47 21.77 -9.56
CA LEU A 427 20.44 22.81 -9.61
C LEU A 427 19.44 22.62 -8.48
N GLY A 428 18.94 23.72 -7.93
CA GLY A 428 18.01 23.73 -6.81
C GLY A 428 16.71 23.01 -7.14
N ALA A 429 16.11 23.32 -8.28
CA ALA A 429 14.95 22.58 -8.80
C ALA A 429 14.78 22.70 -10.32
N ALA A 430 13.89 21.90 -10.89
CA ALA A 430 13.54 21.98 -12.30
C ALA A 430 12.03 21.81 -12.58
N ILE A 431 11.54 22.51 -13.60
CA ILE A 431 10.24 22.29 -14.23
C ILE A 431 10.48 21.61 -15.57
N PHE A 432 10.06 20.36 -15.71
CA PHE A 432 10.19 19.59 -16.95
C PHE A 432 8.89 19.66 -17.75
N ILE A 433 8.95 20.12 -19.00
CA ILE A 433 7.78 20.17 -19.89
C ILE A 433 7.78 18.91 -20.77
N SER A 434 6.88 17.96 -20.47
CA SER A 434 6.80 16.68 -21.20
C SER A 434 5.41 16.04 -21.14
N ASN A 435 5.10 15.23 -22.15
CA ASN A 435 3.95 14.32 -22.21
C ASN A 435 4.40 12.86 -22.33
N ASP A 436 5.68 12.57 -22.07
CA ASP A 436 6.22 11.23 -22.18
C ASP A 436 5.59 10.31 -21.12
N PRO A 437 4.84 9.27 -21.52
CA PRO A 437 4.22 8.34 -20.58
C PRO A 437 5.24 7.52 -19.78
N ALA A 438 6.52 7.48 -20.18
CA ALA A 438 7.57 6.81 -19.41
C ALA A 438 7.82 7.47 -18.05
N VAL A 439 7.65 8.80 -17.96
CA VAL A 439 7.82 9.56 -16.72
C VAL A 439 6.91 9.04 -15.60
N LEU A 440 5.67 8.68 -15.94
CA LEU A 440 4.68 8.21 -14.97
C LEU A 440 4.96 6.78 -14.45
N ARG A 441 5.91 6.07 -15.06
CA ARG A 441 6.30 4.70 -14.69
C ARG A 441 7.61 4.64 -13.92
N SER A 442 8.40 5.70 -13.94
CA SER A 442 9.67 5.77 -13.23
C SER A 442 9.48 6.24 -11.80
N THR A 443 10.24 5.65 -10.87
CA THR A 443 10.40 6.14 -9.50
C THR A 443 11.65 7.01 -9.34
N GLU A 444 12.45 7.15 -10.40
CA GLU A 444 13.68 7.94 -10.37
C GLU A 444 13.34 9.43 -10.45
N PHE A 445 13.60 10.15 -9.35
CA PHE A 445 13.42 11.59 -9.26
C PHE A 445 14.51 12.19 -8.34
N PRO A 446 15.77 12.24 -8.80
CA PRO A 446 16.94 12.46 -7.94
C PRO A 446 17.09 13.89 -7.42
N ASN A 447 16.43 14.86 -8.06
CA ASN A 447 16.51 16.28 -7.72
C ASN A 447 15.09 16.86 -7.58
N PRO A 448 14.87 17.89 -6.74
CA PRO A 448 13.58 18.56 -6.67
C PRO A 448 13.10 19.02 -8.05
N GLY A 449 11.84 18.75 -8.35
CA GLY A 449 11.26 19.19 -9.62
C GLY A 449 9.87 18.64 -9.88
N VAL A 450 9.28 19.14 -10.97
CA VAL A 450 7.92 18.82 -11.37
C VAL A 450 7.86 18.63 -12.88
N VAL A 451 7.16 17.58 -13.32
CA VAL A 451 6.84 17.39 -14.73
C VAL A 451 5.45 17.93 -15.00
N ILE A 452 5.32 18.79 -16.01
CA ILE A 452 4.06 19.40 -16.43
C ILE A 452 3.83 19.15 -17.92
N THR A 453 2.56 19.20 -18.33
CA THR A 453 2.21 19.00 -19.74
C THR A 453 2.69 20.17 -20.62
N PRO A 454 2.89 19.99 -21.93
CA PRO A 454 3.17 21.07 -22.86
C PRO A 454 2.14 22.20 -22.87
N LYS A 455 0.88 21.90 -22.54
CA LYS A 455 -0.18 22.92 -22.42
C LYS A 455 0.10 23.84 -21.23
N GLU A 456 0.39 23.27 -20.07
CA GLU A 456 0.77 23.99 -18.85
C GLU A 456 2.12 24.71 -19.03
N GLY A 457 3.07 24.06 -19.70
CA GLY A 457 4.38 24.63 -20.03
C GLY A 457 4.27 25.94 -20.83
N LYS A 458 3.29 26.07 -21.73
CA LYS A 458 3.02 27.36 -22.42
C LYS A 458 2.60 28.45 -21.44
N GLN A 459 1.81 28.12 -20.43
CA GLN A 459 1.38 29.08 -19.40
C GLN A 459 2.57 29.52 -18.55
N VAL A 460 3.42 28.58 -18.12
CA VAL A 460 4.64 28.87 -17.36
C VAL A 460 5.60 29.75 -18.17
N LEU A 461 5.84 29.42 -19.44
CA LEU A 461 6.72 30.22 -20.31
C LEU A 461 6.17 31.64 -20.54
N SER A 462 4.85 31.78 -20.70
CA SER A 462 4.21 33.10 -20.84
C SER A 462 4.41 33.94 -19.58
N TYR A 463 4.23 33.36 -18.39
CA TYR A 463 4.50 34.02 -17.12
C TYR A 463 5.95 34.51 -17.04
N VAL A 464 6.92 33.63 -17.28
CA VAL A 464 8.35 33.97 -17.22
C VAL A 464 8.74 35.07 -18.21
N SER A 465 8.13 35.12 -19.40
CA SER A 465 8.41 36.16 -20.40
C SER A 465 7.82 37.54 -20.09
N THR A 466 6.82 37.62 -19.21
CA THR A 466 6.08 38.86 -18.93
C THR A 466 6.40 39.46 -17.55
N ASN A 467 7.22 38.77 -16.76
CA ASN A 467 7.64 39.18 -15.43
C ASN A 467 9.16 39.41 -15.39
N THR A 468 9.60 40.51 -14.79
CA THR A 468 11.04 40.84 -14.66
C THR A 468 11.75 40.00 -13.60
N GLU A 469 11.03 39.57 -12.57
CA GLU A 469 11.52 38.70 -11.49
C GLU A 469 10.54 37.53 -11.27
N PRO A 470 10.45 36.58 -12.21
CA PRO A 470 9.53 35.45 -12.09
C PRO A 470 9.97 34.53 -10.95
N LYS A 471 9.01 34.14 -10.11
CA LYS A 471 9.22 33.28 -8.95
C LYS A 471 8.21 32.14 -8.92
N ALA A 472 8.57 31.03 -8.28
CA ALA A 472 7.64 29.94 -8.04
C ALA A 472 7.99 29.14 -6.76
N SER A 473 6.97 28.47 -6.23
CA SER A 473 7.07 27.51 -5.14
C SER A 473 6.67 26.11 -5.66
N ILE A 474 7.27 25.06 -5.09
CA ILE A 474 6.93 23.67 -5.40
C ILE A 474 6.73 22.90 -4.10
N SER A 475 5.57 22.27 -3.92
CA SER A 475 5.30 21.34 -2.82
C SER A 475 5.36 19.89 -3.31
N PHE A 476 5.82 18.97 -2.43
CA PHE A 476 6.07 17.55 -2.73
C PHE A 476 5.36 16.64 -1.73
N LEU A 477 5.49 15.32 -1.93
CA LEU A 477 4.89 14.27 -1.09
C LEU A 477 3.36 14.32 -1.05
N GLU A 478 2.76 14.72 -2.16
CA GLU A 478 1.31 14.77 -2.34
C GLU A 478 0.85 13.54 -3.11
N THR A 479 -0.23 12.90 -2.64
CA THR A 479 -0.87 11.77 -3.31
C THR A 479 -2.36 12.05 -3.46
N HIS A 480 -2.87 11.89 -4.67
CA HIS A 480 -4.29 12.08 -5.01
C HIS A 480 -4.88 10.79 -5.60
N LEU A 481 -6.19 10.59 -5.43
CA LEU A 481 -6.94 9.40 -5.85
C LEU A 481 -8.11 9.77 -6.78
N ASP A 482 -7.91 10.78 -7.63
CA ASP A 482 -8.94 11.40 -8.45
C ASP A 482 -8.62 11.41 -9.96
N SER A 483 -7.59 10.67 -10.39
CA SER A 483 -7.14 10.69 -11.79
C SER A 483 -8.19 10.09 -12.72
N LYS A 484 -8.42 10.77 -13.85
CA LYS A 484 -9.36 10.33 -14.88
C LYS A 484 -8.76 10.56 -16.28
N PRO A 485 -8.93 9.62 -17.22
CA PRO A 485 -9.59 8.32 -17.06
C PRO A 485 -8.71 7.32 -16.27
N ALA A 486 -9.35 6.33 -15.63
CA ALA A 486 -8.70 5.17 -15.01
C ALA A 486 -9.65 3.94 -15.09
N PRO A 487 -9.15 2.73 -15.42
CA PRO A 487 -7.75 2.42 -15.73
C PRO A 487 -7.35 2.86 -17.16
N VAL A 488 -6.05 3.00 -17.38
CA VAL A 488 -5.46 3.19 -18.72
C VAL A 488 -4.35 2.16 -18.92
N VAL A 489 -4.33 1.46 -20.05
CA VAL A 489 -3.28 0.48 -20.34
C VAL A 489 -1.92 1.19 -20.39
N SER A 490 -0.94 0.66 -19.65
CA SER A 490 0.42 1.19 -19.66
C SER A 490 1.01 1.16 -21.06
N ALA A 491 1.73 2.22 -21.44
CA ALA A 491 2.36 2.33 -22.76
C ALA A 491 3.33 1.17 -23.03
N SER A 492 4.06 0.72 -22.02
CA SER A 492 5.01 -0.39 -22.12
C SER A 492 4.34 -1.76 -22.00
N SER A 493 3.07 -1.86 -21.59
CA SER A 493 2.40 -3.16 -21.51
C SER A 493 2.36 -3.79 -22.89
N ALA A 494 2.94 -4.97 -23.02
CA ALA A 494 3.03 -5.69 -24.28
C ALA A 494 1.64 -6.04 -24.84
N ARG A 495 1.54 -6.18 -26.17
CA ARG A 495 0.30 -6.29 -26.92
C ARG A 495 0.24 -7.59 -27.70
N GLY A 496 -0.97 -8.09 -27.87
CA GLY A 496 -1.25 -9.20 -28.77
C GLY A 496 -1.10 -8.82 -30.25
N PRO A 497 -1.39 -9.76 -31.17
CA PRO A 497 -1.71 -11.17 -30.90
C PRO A 497 -0.52 -11.95 -30.30
N SER A 498 -0.76 -13.17 -29.84
CA SER A 498 0.32 -14.10 -29.47
C SER A 498 0.98 -14.71 -30.69
#